data_AF-A0A1I7K9B0-F1
#
_entry.id   AF-A0A1I7K9B0-F1
#
_cell.length_a   1.000
_cell.length_b   1.000
_cell.length_c   1.000
_cell.angle_alpha   90.00
_cell.angle_beta   90.00
_cell.angle_gamma   90.00
#
_symmetry.space_group_name_H-M   'P 1'
#
loop_
_entity.id
_entity.type
_entity.pdbx_description
1 polymer ?
#
loop_
_entity_poly.entity_id
_entity_poly.type
_entity_poly.pdbx_seq_one_letter_code
_entity_poly.pdbx_strand_id
1 'polypeptide(L)'
;MDSKNIYIAYMHFSNNIEWKMHRETEWMYLGVGKEFREVEAVELVNSFFSENDIFFITDRHNSFMIGKSEAILKVKEYIAENDPVLANKDFSKMIEYNKIGVVRKGQRSL
;
A
#
# COMPACT_ATOMS: atom_id res chain seq x y z
N MET A 1 -8.45 0.95 15.88
CA MET A 1 -9.38 1.40 14.82
C MET A 1 -9.95 0.14 14.18
N ASP A 2 -11.28 0.05 14.02
CA ASP A 2 -11.88 -1.08 13.30
C ASP A 2 -11.68 -0.95 11.78
N SER A 3 -11.96 -2.04 11.06
CA SER A 3 -11.79 -2.14 9.61
C SER A 3 -12.51 -1.04 8.83
N LYS A 4 -13.75 -0.75 9.21
CA LYS A 4 -14.57 0.28 8.56
C LYS A 4 -13.95 1.66 8.73
N ASN A 5 -13.49 1.98 9.94
CA ASN A 5 -12.87 3.27 10.25
C ASN A 5 -11.50 3.43 9.57
N ILE A 6 -10.71 2.34 9.45
CA ILE A 6 -9.45 2.35 8.67
C ILE A 6 -9.73 2.70 7.21
N TYR A 7 -10.72 2.02 6.60
CA TYR A 7 -11.07 2.26 5.20
C TYR A 7 -11.61 3.68 4.97
N ILE A 8 -12.48 4.19 5.85
CA ILE A 8 -12.99 5.57 5.76
C ILE A 8 -11.85 6.59 5.88
N ALA A 9 -10.92 6.39 6.81
CA ALA A 9 -9.77 7.27 6.96
C ALA A 9 -8.89 7.28 5.70
N TYR A 10 -8.60 6.11 5.14
CA TYR A 10 -7.90 5.99 3.86
C TYR A 10 -8.59 6.80 2.75
N MET A 11 -9.91 6.60 2.55
CA MET A 11 -10.67 7.33 1.52
C MET A 11 -10.64 8.85 1.70
N HIS A 12 -10.52 9.32 2.94
CA HIS A 12 -10.41 10.74 3.24
C HIS A 12 -9.01 11.29 2.95
N PHE A 13 -7.96 10.57 3.37
CA PHE A 13 -6.58 11.06 3.30
C PHE A 13 -5.88 10.81 1.97
N SER A 14 -6.28 9.80 1.19
CA SER A 14 -5.64 9.46 -0.09
C SER A 14 -5.65 10.59 -1.10
N ASN A 15 -6.69 11.43 -1.09
CA ASN A 15 -6.80 12.62 -1.94
C ASN A 15 -5.76 13.71 -1.64
N ASN A 16 -5.10 13.65 -0.47
CA ASN A 16 -4.08 14.61 -0.03
C ASN A 16 -2.66 14.05 -0.14
N ILE A 17 -2.49 12.89 -0.79
CA ILE A 17 -1.19 12.27 -1.02
C ILE A 17 -0.59 12.82 -2.32
N GLU A 18 0.64 13.32 -2.22
CA GLU A 18 1.45 13.58 -3.39
C GLU A 18 2.18 12.30 -3.79
N TRP A 19 1.80 11.76 -4.94
CA TRP A 19 2.38 10.55 -5.50
C TRP A 19 3.76 10.83 -6.09
N LYS A 20 4.73 9.98 -5.73
CA LYS A 20 6.11 10.14 -6.18
C LYS A 20 6.25 9.68 -7.62
N MET A 21 6.69 10.59 -8.48
CA MET A 21 7.05 10.29 -9.86
C MET A 21 8.24 9.33 -9.92
N HIS A 22 8.10 8.30 -10.73
CA HIS A 22 9.13 7.38 -11.17
C HIS A 22 9.32 7.54 -12.68
N ARG A 23 10.36 8.29 -13.09
CA ARG A 23 10.55 8.75 -14.46
C ARG A 23 9.39 9.67 -14.89
N GLU A 24 8.52 9.21 -15.80
CA GLU A 24 7.41 9.98 -16.38
C GLU A 24 6.04 9.54 -15.84
N THR A 25 6.00 8.60 -14.89
CA THR A 25 4.75 8.05 -14.32
C THR A 25 4.89 7.83 -12.81
N GLU A 26 3.78 7.87 -12.07
CA GLU A 26 3.74 7.50 -10.65
C GLU A 26 3.82 5.99 -10.43
N TRP A 27 3.60 5.20 -11.49
CA TRP A 27 3.40 3.77 -11.42
C TRP A 27 4.65 2.99 -11.81
N MET A 28 4.96 1.97 -11.02
CA MET A 28 5.98 0.97 -11.28
C MET A 28 5.32 -0.40 -11.38
N TYR A 29 5.66 -1.18 -12.39
CA TYR A 29 5.18 -2.58 -12.48
C TYR A 29 5.89 -3.43 -11.43
N LEU A 30 5.21 -4.33 -10.74
CA LEU A 30 5.76 -5.38 -9.88
C LEU A 30 5.25 -6.77 -10.25
N GLY A 31 4.27 -6.88 -11.16
CA GLY A 31 3.68 -8.17 -11.55
C GLY A 31 2.64 -8.69 -10.56
N VAL A 32 2.06 -9.85 -10.87
CA VAL A 32 1.09 -10.57 -10.03
C VAL A 32 1.37 -12.07 -10.06
N GLY A 33 0.89 -12.80 -9.05
CA GLY A 33 1.03 -14.25 -8.98
C GLY A 33 2.48 -14.71 -9.00
N LYS A 34 2.86 -15.52 -10.01
CA LYS A 34 4.23 -16.06 -10.17
C LYS A 34 5.24 -15.01 -10.62
N GLU A 35 4.80 -13.94 -11.27
CA GLU A 35 5.67 -12.86 -11.76
C GLU A 35 5.85 -11.74 -10.73
N PHE A 36 5.24 -11.86 -9.55
CA PHE A 36 5.32 -10.86 -8.51
C PHE A 36 6.78 -10.71 -8.02
N ARG A 37 7.34 -9.51 -8.20
CA ARG A 37 8.71 -9.14 -7.82
C ARG A 37 8.81 -8.87 -6.33
N GLU A 38 8.73 -9.95 -5.55
CA GLU A 38 8.62 -9.92 -4.09
C GLU A 38 9.76 -9.18 -3.40
N VAL A 39 11.00 -9.39 -3.84
CA VAL A 39 12.19 -8.73 -3.27
C VAL A 39 12.11 -7.21 -3.44
N GLU A 40 11.79 -6.74 -4.65
CA GLU A 40 11.65 -5.31 -4.95
C GLU A 40 10.49 -4.69 -4.14
N ALA A 41 9.39 -5.43 -3.97
CA ALA A 41 8.24 -5.00 -3.18
C ALA A 41 8.60 -4.86 -1.68
N VAL A 42 9.36 -5.81 -1.12
CA VAL A 42 9.83 -5.78 0.28
C VAL A 42 10.78 -4.61 0.50
N GLU A 43 11.74 -4.39 -0.40
CA GLU A 43 12.66 -3.25 -0.34
C GLU A 43 11.91 -1.91 -0.43
N LEU A 44 10.90 -1.82 -1.31
CA LEU A 44 10.05 -0.65 -1.43
C LEU A 44 9.33 -0.32 -0.12
N VAL A 45 8.69 -1.31 0.51
CA VAL A 45 7.96 -1.13 1.77
C VAL A 45 8.91 -0.75 2.90
N ASN A 46 10.03 -1.47 3.04
CA ASN A 46 11.00 -1.23 4.12
C ASN A 46 11.71 0.12 4.00
N SER A 47 12.00 0.57 2.78
CA SER A 47 12.63 1.88 2.55
C SER A 47 11.67 3.06 2.71
N PHE A 48 10.35 2.82 2.65
CA PHE A 48 9.35 3.88 2.67
C PHE A 48 8.72 4.10 4.06
N PHE A 49 8.43 3.00 4.76
CA PHE A 49 7.88 3.01 6.11
C PHE A 49 8.96 2.75 7.15
N SER A 50 9.11 3.69 8.10
CA SER A 50 9.99 3.50 9.26
C SER A 50 9.31 2.71 10.38
N GLU A 51 7.99 2.67 10.36
CA GLU A 51 7.13 2.02 11.34
C GLU A 51 7.21 0.50 11.23
N ASN A 52 7.00 -0.20 12.36
CA ASN A 52 6.95 -1.66 12.39
C ASN A 52 5.55 -2.20 12.08
N ASP A 53 4.49 -1.43 12.39
CA ASP A 53 3.13 -1.77 12.04
C ASP A 53 2.57 -0.71 11.08
N ILE A 54 1.84 -1.19 10.08
CA ILE A 54 1.16 -0.38 9.07
C ILE A 54 -0.27 -0.90 8.91
N PHE A 55 -1.13 -0.11 8.28
CA PHE A 55 -2.43 -0.55 7.86
C PHE A 55 -2.33 -1.29 6.52
N PHE A 56 -2.99 -2.44 6.44
CA PHE A 56 -3.36 -3.11 5.20
C PHE A 56 -4.83 -2.82 4.93
N ILE A 57 -5.11 -2.25 3.77
CA ILE A 57 -6.40 -1.66 3.43
C ILE A 57 -6.87 -2.26 2.11
N THR A 58 -8.08 -2.76 2.06
CA THR A 58 -8.71 -3.29 0.84
C THR A 58 -10.14 -2.77 0.71
N ASP A 59 -10.96 -3.08 1.70
CA ASP A 59 -12.35 -2.64 1.78
C ASP A 59 -12.78 -2.35 3.23
N ARG A 60 -14.04 -1.94 3.41
CA ARG A 60 -14.64 -1.59 4.70
C ARG A 60 -14.73 -2.73 5.73
N HIS A 61 -14.51 -3.96 5.31
CA HIS A 61 -14.63 -5.19 6.10
C HIS A 61 -13.27 -5.88 6.30
N ASN A 62 -12.34 -5.75 5.37
CA ASN A 62 -11.06 -6.47 5.34
C ASN A 62 -9.82 -5.58 5.58
N SER A 63 -9.99 -4.37 6.10
CA SER A 63 -8.88 -3.49 6.49
C SER A 63 -8.44 -3.75 7.95
N PHE A 64 -7.14 -3.79 8.21
CA PHE A 64 -6.60 -4.05 9.55
C PHE A 64 -5.13 -3.59 9.68
N MET A 65 -4.61 -3.58 10.91
CA MET A 65 -3.21 -3.31 11.18
C MET A 65 -2.40 -4.60 11.08
N ILE A 66 -1.24 -4.55 10.43
CA ILE A 66 -0.35 -5.70 10.22
C ILE A 66 1.11 -5.29 10.46
N GLY A 67 1.95 -6.25 10.82
CA GLY A 67 3.39 -6.06 10.86
C GLY A 67 3.95 -5.83 9.45
N LYS A 68 4.87 -4.86 9.31
CA LYS A 68 5.53 -4.53 8.04
C LYS A 68 6.20 -5.73 7.38
N SER A 69 6.74 -6.66 8.18
CA SER A 69 7.35 -7.91 7.71
C SER A 69 6.38 -8.86 7.00
N GLU A 70 5.08 -8.76 7.27
CA GLU A 70 4.04 -9.62 6.69
C GLU A 70 3.25 -8.91 5.57
N ALA A 71 3.44 -7.61 5.41
CA ALA A 71 2.64 -6.77 4.52
C ALA A 71 2.71 -7.24 3.05
N ILE A 72 3.90 -7.57 2.55
CA ILE A 72 4.06 -8.02 1.16
C ILE A 72 3.45 -9.39 0.90
N LEU A 73 3.50 -10.30 1.89
CA LEU A 73 2.81 -11.58 1.78
C LEU A 73 1.30 -11.34 1.60
N LYS A 74 0.71 -10.43 2.38
CA LYS A 74 -0.71 -10.06 2.23
C LYS A 74 -1.02 -9.34 0.93
N VAL A 75 -0.17 -8.43 0.48
CA VAL A 75 -0.34 -7.81 -0.84
C VAL A 75 -0.37 -8.88 -1.93
N LYS A 76 0.57 -9.82 -1.93
CA LYS A 76 0.65 -10.90 -2.93
C LYS A 76 -0.59 -11.80 -2.93
N GLU A 77 -1.15 -12.09 -1.76
CA GLU A 77 -2.40 -12.85 -1.61
C GLU A 77 -3.62 -12.12 -2.22
N TYR A 78 -3.71 -10.80 -2.05
CA TYR A 78 -4.92 -10.03 -2.39
C TYR A 78 -4.87 -9.33 -3.75
N ILE A 79 -3.68 -9.03 -4.27
CA ILE A 79 -3.51 -8.21 -5.48
C ILE A 79 -4.18 -8.82 -6.71
N ALA A 80 -4.41 -10.14 -6.77
CA ALA A 80 -5.11 -10.73 -7.92
C ALA A 80 -6.60 -10.30 -8.01
N GLU A 81 -7.21 -9.94 -6.89
CA GLU A 81 -8.66 -9.69 -6.78
C GLU A 81 -8.99 -8.28 -6.30
N ASN A 82 -8.03 -7.59 -5.68
CA ASN A 82 -8.22 -6.32 -5.02
C ASN A 82 -7.10 -5.32 -5.38
N ASP A 83 -7.31 -4.06 -5.00
CA ASP A 83 -6.32 -2.99 -5.07
C ASP A 83 -5.82 -2.69 -3.64
N PRO A 84 -4.93 -3.52 -3.05
CA PRO A 84 -4.52 -3.34 -1.67
C PRO A 84 -3.70 -2.07 -1.50
N VAL A 85 -3.86 -1.43 -0.34
CA VAL A 85 -3.13 -0.23 0.05
C VAL A 85 -2.42 -0.49 1.38
N LEU A 86 -1.18 -0.04 1.46
CA LEU A 86 -0.41 0.02 2.70
C LEU A 86 -0.32 1.47 3.15
N ALA A 87 -0.60 1.76 4.42
CA ALA A 87 -0.49 3.11 4.97
C ALA A 87 0.12 3.11 6.37
N ASN A 88 0.83 4.18 6.73
CA ASN A 88 1.24 4.38 8.11
C ASN A 88 0.05 4.82 8.99
N LYS A 89 0.26 4.87 10.31
CA LYS A 89 -0.83 5.04 11.31
C LYS A 89 -1.59 6.37 11.20
N ASP A 90 -0.95 7.41 10.67
CA ASP A 90 -1.53 8.74 10.48
C ASP A 90 -1.97 9.02 9.03
N PHE A 91 -1.90 8.00 8.17
CA PHE A 91 -2.27 8.09 6.75
C PHE A 91 -1.47 9.16 5.97
N SER A 92 -0.28 9.54 6.46
CA SER A 92 0.58 10.52 5.79
C SER A 92 1.45 9.89 4.70
N LYS A 93 1.65 8.57 4.71
CA LYS A 93 2.41 7.80 3.74
C LYS A 93 1.58 6.62 3.26
N MET A 94 1.50 6.45 1.95
CA MET A 94 0.74 5.37 1.32
C MET A 94 1.52 4.69 0.20
N ILE A 95 1.30 3.38 0.06
CA ILE A 95 1.67 2.59 -1.12
C ILE A 95 0.39 1.95 -1.63
N GLU A 96 0.03 2.26 -2.87
CA GLU A 96 -1.15 1.69 -3.52
C GLU A 96 -0.71 0.67 -4.57
N TYR A 97 -1.32 -0.51 -4.50
CA TYR A 97 -1.19 -1.54 -5.51
C TYR A 97 -2.48 -1.59 -6.32
N ASN A 98 -2.34 -1.90 -7.59
CA ASN A 98 -3.48 -2.22 -8.44
C ASN A 98 -3.43 -3.70 -8.84
N LYS A 99 -4.60 -4.28 -9.08
CA LYS A 99 -4.77 -5.66 -9.50
C LYS A 99 -4.05 -6.09 -10.78
N ILE A 100 -3.65 -5.13 -11.61
CA ILE A 100 -2.81 -5.39 -12.80
C ILE A 100 -1.32 -5.51 -12.46
N GLY A 101 -0.94 -5.46 -11.17
CA GLY A 101 0.44 -5.62 -10.72
C GLY A 101 1.28 -4.35 -10.84
N VAL A 102 0.66 -3.17 -10.78
CA VAL A 102 1.40 -1.90 -10.67
C VAL A 102 1.31 -1.36 -9.25
N VAL A 103 2.32 -0.60 -8.84
CA VAL A 103 2.42 0.04 -7.53
C VAL A 103 2.79 1.51 -7.68
N ARG A 104 2.26 2.36 -6.79
CA ARG A 104 2.74 3.74 -6.59
C ARG A 104 2.92 4.01 -5.11
N LYS A 105 3.77 4.97 -4.77
CA LYS A 105 3.95 5.43 -3.39
C LYS A 105 3.86 6.94 -3.31
N GLY A 106 3.37 7.45 -2.20
CA GLY A 106 3.20 8.89 -2.02
C GLY A 106 3.11 9.26 -0.55
N GLN A 107 3.34 10.54 -0.29
CA GLN A 107 3.25 11.09 1.05
C GLN A 107 2.53 12.44 1.01
N ARG A 108 1.88 12.82 2.10
CA ARG A 108 1.31 14.15 2.27
C ARG A 108 2.44 15.16 2.39
N SER A 109 2.38 16.24 1.60
CA SER A 109 3.31 17.36 1.77
C SER A 109 3.11 18.04 3.11
N LEU A 110 4.23 18.36 3.76
CA LEU A 110 4.28 19.16 4.99
C LEU A 110 3.97 20.63 4.69
#